data_AF-A0A821R1Y9-F1
#
_entry.id   AF-A0A821R1Y9-F1
#
_cell.length_a   1.000
_cell.length_b   1.000
_cell.length_c   1.000
_cell.angle_alpha   90.00
_cell.angle_beta   90.00
_cell.angle_gamma   90.00
#
_symmetry.space_group_name_H-M   'P 1'
#
loop_
_entity.id
_entity.type
_entity.pdbx_description
1 polymer ?
#
loop_
_entity_poly.entity_id
_entity_poly.type
_entity_poly.pdbx_seq_one_letter_code
_entity_poly.pdbx_strand_id
1 'polypeptide(L)'
;EHELNDDMLDALRSYTDSKTNECFMKTNLNLLSANSNDIDWIYVNRLRSLIRGLVQSNIKHIYYRGLTLSDTEVQYYLDKRNQYYYTNSFTSFTIDRLLVYSGNAILMLRT
;
A
#
# COMPACT_ATOMS: atom_id res chain seq x y z
N GLU A 1 -12.01 10.20 21.26
CA GLU A 1 -12.74 8.95 21.47
C GLU A 1 -12.96 8.29 20.12
N HIS A 2 -12.11 7.34 19.74
CA HIS A 2 -12.32 6.27 18.75
C HIS A 2 -11.00 5.50 18.72
N GLU A 3 -10.71 4.79 19.80
CA GLU A 3 -9.56 3.88 19.83
C GLU A 3 -9.83 2.71 18.87
N LEU A 4 -8.79 2.28 18.17
CA LEU A 4 -8.84 1.05 17.38
C LEU A 4 -9.07 -0.11 18.35
N ASN A 5 -10.05 -0.98 18.06
CA ASN A 5 -10.23 -2.19 18.85
C ASN A 5 -9.11 -3.21 18.53
N ASP A 6 -8.99 -4.24 19.38
CA ASP A 6 -7.93 -5.25 19.25
C ASP A 6 -7.96 -5.95 17.88
N ASP A 7 -9.15 -6.28 17.36
CA ASP A 7 -9.30 -6.88 16.03
C ASP A 7 -8.75 -5.99 14.89
N MET A 8 -8.93 -4.68 15.00
CA MET A 8 -8.42 -3.70 14.04
C MET A 8 -6.89 -3.57 14.14
N LEU A 9 -6.37 -3.55 15.36
CA LEU A 9 -4.93 -3.51 15.61
C LEU A 9 -4.24 -4.78 15.11
N ASP A 10 -4.86 -5.94 15.29
CA ASP A 10 -4.33 -7.22 14.82
C ASP A 10 -4.34 -7.31 13.29
N ALA A 11 -5.38 -6.82 12.62
CA ALA A 11 -5.41 -6.72 11.16
C ALA A 11 -4.29 -5.82 10.63
N LEU A 12 -4.05 -4.66 11.25
CA LEU A 12 -2.95 -3.77 10.91
C LEU A 12 -1.59 -4.44 11.13
N ARG A 13 -1.36 -5.02 12.31
CA ARG A 13 -0.11 -5.70 12.66
C ARG A 13 0.20 -6.82 11.67
N SER A 14 -0.80 -7.65 11.37
CA SER A 14 -0.68 -8.72 10.38
C SER A 14 -0.34 -8.17 8.99
N TYR A 15 -0.96 -7.05 8.58
CA TYR A 15 -0.68 -6.42 7.29
C TYR A 15 0.73 -5.80 7.21
N THR A 16 1.21 -5.21 8.31
CA THR A 16 2.49 -4.49 8.34
C THR A 16 3.65 -5.32 8.91
N ASP A 17 3.44 -6.60 9.22
CA ASP A 17 4.48 -7.45 9.79
C ASP A 17 5.65 -7.63 8.81
N SER A 18 6.74 -6.92 9.09
CA SER A 18 7.93 -6.90 8.26
C SER A 18 8.74 -8.18 8.31
N LYS A 19 8.48 -9.10 9.25
CA LYS A 19 9.25 -10.35 9.39
C LYS A 19 8.86 -11.39 8.36
N THR A 20 7.56 -11.51 8.07
CA THR A 20 7.04 -12.52 7.13
C THR A 20 6.55 -11.87 5.84
N ASN A 21 6.04 -10.63 5.90
CA ASN A 21 5.43 -9.88 4.79
C ASN A 21 4.35 -10.67 4.00
N GLU A 22 3.88 -11.79 4.54
CA GLU A 22 3.08 -12.78 3.84
C GLU A 22 1.67 -12.23 3.57
N CYS A 23 1.04 -11.66 4.59
CA CYS A 23 -0.30 -11.08 4.49
C CYS A 23 -0.32 -9.88 3.53
N PHE A 24 0.68 -9.00 3.59
CA PHE A 24 0.85 -7.91 2.63
C PHE A 24 0.95 -8.42 1.20
N MET A 25 1.87 -9.36 0.95
CA MET A 25 2.14 -9.88 -0.39
C MET A 25 0.91 -10.61 -0.94
N LYS A 26 0.34 -11.54 -0.18
CA LYS A 26 -0.83 -12.31 -0.59
C LYS A 26 -2.01 -11.41 -0.90
N THR A 27 -2.31 -10.45 -0.03
CA THR A 27 -3.43 -9.52 -0.22
C THR A 27 -3.24 -8.68 -1.48
N ASN A 28 -2.08 -8.05 -1.64
CA ASN A 28 -1.84 -7.17 -2.78
C ASN A 28 -1.70 -7.92 -4.11
N LEU A 29 -1.05 -9.09 -4.13
CA LEU A 29 -0.94 -9.91 -5.33
C LEU A 29 -2.30 -10.43 -5.78
N ASN A 30 -3.16 -10.89 -4.86
CA ASN A 30 -4.49 -11.38 -5.21
C ASN A 30 -5.41 -10.25 -5.70
N LEU A 31 -5.25 -9.03 -5.15
CA LEU A 31 -5.94 -7.84 -5.67
C LEU A 31 -5.47 -7.42 -7.07
N LEU A 32 -4.22 -7.72 -7.42
CA LEU A 32 -3.64 -7.43 -8.74
C LEU A 32 -3.90 -8.52 -9.77
N SER A 33 -4.03 -9.79 -9.35
CA SER A 33 -4.12 -10.96 -10.24
C SER A 33 -5.46 -11.09 -10.98
N ALA A 34 -6.44 -10.22 -10.69
CA ALA A 34 -7.81 -10.27 -11.20
C ALA A 34 -8.56 -11.60 -10.96
N ASN A 35 -7.98 -12.53 -10.18
CA ASN A 35 -8.63 -13.76 -9.76
C ASN A 35 -9.40 -13.53 -8.46
N SER A 36 -10.70 -13.26 -8.57
CA SER A 36 -11.56 -12.94 -7.43
C SER A 36 -11.69 -14.06 -6.40
N ASN A 37 -11.42 -15.31 -6.78
CA ASN A 37 -11.60 -16.47 -5.93
C ASN A 37 -10.49 -16.63 -4.89
N ASP A 38 -9.31 -16.09 -5.17
CA ASP A 38 -8.16 -16.15 -4.27
C ASP A 38 -8.13 -14.96 -3.28
N ILE A 39 -9.04 -13.99 -3.46
CA ILE A 39 -9.11 -12.80 -2.62
C ILE A 39 -9.86 -13.14 -1.32
N ASP A 40 -9.17 -12.98 -0.19
CA ASP A 40 -9.82 -12.95 1.12
C ASP A 40 -10.59 -11.62 1.29
N TRP A 41 -11.82 -11.60 0.79
CA TRP A 41 -12.67 -10.42 0.84
C TRP A 41 -13.02 -9.98 2.26
N ILE A 42 -13.04 -10.90 3.23
CA ILE A 42 -13.31 -10.57 4.63
C ILE A 42 -12.14 -9.72 5.15
N TYR A 43 -10.91 -10.19 4.95
CA TYR A 43 -9.71 -9.46 5.36
C TYR A 43 -9.56 -8.12 4.63
N VAL A 44 -9.76 -8.10 3.30
CA VAL A 44 -9.71 -6.87 2.49
C VAL A 44 -10.75 -5.84 2.96
N ASN A 45 -11.99 -6.26 3.21
CA ASN A 45 -13.04 -5.34 3.66
C ASN A 45 -12.80 -4.81 5.08
N ARG A 46 -12.21 -5.63 5.96
CA ARG A 46 -11.76 -5.17 7.29
C ARG A 46 -10.71 -4.07 7.18
N LEU A 47 -9.66 -4.28 6.37
CA LEU A 47 -8.64 -3.25 6.14
C LEU A 47 -9.21 -1.97 5.52
N ARG A 48 -10.11 -2.08 4.52
CA ARG A 48 -10.77 -0.92 3.91
C ARG A 48 -11.61 -0.14 4.91
N SER A 49 -12.39 -0.85 5.73
CA SER A 49 -13.22 -0.23 6.78
C SER A 49 -12.35 0.54 7.77
N LEU A 50 -11.25 -0.08 8.21
CA LEU A 50 -10.30 0.52 9.13
C LEU A 50 -9.69 1.80 8.54
N ILE A 51 -9.14 1.75 7.33
CA ILE A 51 -8.50 2.92 6.69
C ILE A 51 -9.50 4.08 6.52
N ARG A 52 -10.75 3.79 6.16
CA ARG A 52 -11.81 4.81 6.04
C ARG A 52 -12.21 5.42 7.39
N GLY A 53 -12.09 4.65 8.47
CA GLY A 53 -12.36 5.10 9.84
C GLY A 53 -11.25 5.95 10.44
N LEU A 54 -10.04 5.96 9.84
CA LEU A 54 -8.94 6.79 10.31
C LEU A 54 -9.16 8.26 9.95
N VAL A 55 -8.99 9.15 10.93
CA VAL A 55 -9.01 10.59 10.71
C VAL A 55 -7.81 10.98 9.84
N GLN A 56 -8.05 11.63 8.71
CA GLN A 56 -6.98 12.18 7.89
C GLN A 56 -6.28 13.29 8.66
N SER A 57 -4.95 13.19 8.78
CA SER A 57 -4.17 14.30 9.32
C SER A 57 -4.15 15.43 8.28
N ASN A 58 -4.32 16.69 8.73
CA ASN A 58 -4.12 17.87 7.88
C ASN A 58 -2.64 18.18 7.60
N ILE A 59 -1.73 17.28 7.97
CA ILE A 59 -0.30 17.48 7.79
C ILE A 59 0.07 17.09 6.36
N LYS A 60 0.66 18.05 5.63
CA LYS A 60 1.20 17.81 4.31
C LYS A 60 2.61 17.22 4.44
N HIS A 61 2.76 15.98 3.99
CA HIS A 61 4.05 15.30 3.91
C HIS A 61 4.33 14.90 2.46
N ILE A 62 5.62 14.74 2.14
CA ILE A 62 6.02 14.00 0.95
C ILE A 62 6.11 12.54 1.37
N TYR A 63 5.31 11.70 0.72
CA TYR A 63 5.29 10.27 0.96
C TYR A 63 6.07 9.56 -0.13
N TYR A 64 6.93 8.62 0.28
CA TYR A 64 7.79 7.84 -0.60
C TYR A 64 7.33 6.39 -0.62
N ARG A 65 7.40 5.76 -1.79
CA ARG A 65 7.20 4.31 -1.96
C ARG A 65 8.26 3.77 -2.88
N GLY A 66 8.98 2.73 -2.43
CA GLY A 66 9.87 1.95 -3.25
C GLY A 66 9.11 0.86 -4.00
N LEU A 67 9.42 0.69 -5.29
CA LEU A 67 8.95 -0.41 -6.11
C LEU A 67 10.14 -1.11 -6.76
N THR A 68 10.14 -2.44 -6.69
CA THR A 68 11.00 -3.28 -7.52
C THR A 68 10.27 -3.54 -8.83
N LEU A 69 10.76 -2.97 -9.92
CA LEU A 69 10.13 -2.97 -11.22
C LEU A 69 11.11 -3.49 -12.27
N SER A 70 10.58 -4.18 -13.28
CA SER A 70 11.31 -4.43 -14.52
C SER A 70 11.51 -3.15 -15.33
N ASP A 71 12.47 -3.14 -16.26
CA ASP A 71 12.73 -1.99 -17.14
C ASP A 71 11.47 -1.55 -17.92
N THR A 72 10.66 -2.51 -18.37
CA THR A 72 9.39 -2.24 -19.06
C THR A 72 8.39 -1.51 -18.16
N GLU A 73 8.29 -1.91 -16.89
CA GLU A 73 7.41 -1.26 -15.92
C GLU A 73 7.94 0.14 -15.55
N VAL A 74 9.25 0.30 -15.43
CA VAL A 74 9.87 1.63 -15.25
C VAL A 74 9.50 2.54 -16.41
N GLN A 75 9.66 2.08 -17.65
CA GLN A 75 9.31 2.87 -18.84
C GLN A 75 7.81 3.22 -18.87
N TYR A 76 6.93 2.27 -18.52
CA TYR A 76 5.50 2.51 -18.40
C TYR A 76 5.17 3.67 -17.44
N TYR A 77 5.83 3.74 -16.27
CA TYR A 77 5.62 4.86 -15.34
C TYR A 77 6.22 6.17 -15.84
N LEU A 78 7.35 6.13 -16.56
CA LEU A 78 7.96 7.32 -17.16
C LEU A 78 7.07 7.92 -18.27
N ASP A 79 6.52 7.08 -19.14
CA ASP A 79 5.65 7.49 -20.25
C ASP A 79 4.34 8.12 -19.74
N LYS A 80 3.86 7.65 -18.58
CA LYS A 80 2.66 8.19 -17.89
C LYS A 80 2.96 9.24 -16.84
N ARG A 81 4.16 9.83 -16.85
CA ARG A 81 4.50 10.92 -15.93
C ARG A 81 3.45 12.03 -16.02
N ASN A 82 3.00 12.52 -14.86
CA ASN A 82 1.93 13.53 -14.71
C ASN A 82 0.52 13.07 -15.09
N GLN A 83 0.28 11.77 -15.28
CA GLN A 83 -1.06 11.21 -15.42
C GLN A 83 -1.54 10.55 -14.12
N TYR A 84 -2.85 10.35 -14.01
CA TYR A 84 -3.44 9.59 -12.91
C TYR A 84 -3.14 8.10 -13.07
N TYR A 85 -2.76 7.47 -11.96
CA TYR A 85 -2.58 6.03 -11.87
C TYR A 85 -3.62 5.45 -10.92
N TYR A 86 -4.31 4.42 -11.38
CA TYR A 86 -5.28 3.66 -10.59
C TYR A 86 -4.70 2.28 -10.29
N THR A 87 -4.91 1.80 -9.07
CA THR A 87 -4.52 0.46 -8.66
C THR A 87 -5.59 -0.17 -7.79
N ASN A 88 -5.71 -1.49 -7.87
CA ASN A 88 -6.68 -2.27 -7.11
C ASN A 88 -6.11 -2.78 -5.78
N SER A 89 -4.80 -2.65 -5.56
CA SER A 89 -4.10 -3.04 -4.34
C SER A 89 -3.97 -1.89 -3.34
N PHE A 90 -3.65 -2.22 -2.10
CA PHE A 90 -3.33 -1.22 -1.10
C PHE A 90 -1.94 -0.64 -1.37
N THR A 91 -1.82 0.68 -1.23
CA THR A 91 -0.57 1.40 -1.48
C THR A 91 0.04 1.84 -0.16
N SER A 92 1.22 1.29 0.15
CA SER A 92 1.97 1.60 1.37
C SER A 92 3.06 2.62 1.08
N PHE A 93 3.16 3.63 1.93
CA PHE A 93 4.14 4.71 1.82
C PHE A 93 4.82 4.97 3.15
N THR A 94 5.98 5.61 3.09
CA THR A 94 6.76 6.09 4.25
C THR A 94 7.02 7.59 4.12
N ILE A 95 7.11 8.29 5.25
CA ILE A 95 7.59 9.68 5.32
C ILE A 95 9.13 9.75 5.35
N ASP A 96 9.79 8.63 5.69
CA ASP A 96 11.24 8.53 5.74
C ASP A 96 11.79 7.91 4.45
N ARG A 97 12.51 8.73 3.68
CA ARG A 97 13.14 8.33 2.41
C ARG A 97 14.22 7.26 2.62
N LEU A 98 14.87 7.20 3.79
CA LEU A 98 15.94 6.24 4.06
C LEU A 98 15.44 4.80 4.16
N LEU A 99 14.14 4.61 4.40
CA LEU A 99 13.50 3.30 4.40
C LEU A 99 13.23 2.76 2.99
N VAL A 100 13.55 3.53 1.94
CA VAL A 100 13.45 3.08 0.55
C VAL A 100 14.81 2.55 0.08
N TYR A 101 14.90 1.24 -0.13
CA TYR A 101 16.13 0.59 -0.61
C TYR A 101 16.61 1.14 -1.97
N SER A 102 17.93 1.25 -2.12
CA SER A 102 18.60 1.60 -3.38
C SER A 102 18.24 0.61 -4.50
N GLY A 103 17.97 1.12 -5.71
CA GLY A 103 17.59 0.30 -6.87
C GLY A 103 16.08 0.20 -7.13
N ASN A 104 15.25 0.77 -6.24
CA ASN A 104 13.81 0.85 -6.44
C ASN A 104 13.38 2.15 -7.14
N ALA A 105 12.36 2.07 -7.99
CA ALA A 105 11.67 3.26 -8.47
C ALA A 105 10.92 3.93 -7.30
N ILE A 106 11.07 5.26 -7.17
CA ILE A 106 10.43 6.03 -6.09
C ILE A 106 9.18 6.71 -6.63
N LEU A 107 8.01 6.32 -6.14
CA LEU A 107 6.79 7.10 -6.30
C LEU A 107 6.70 8.14 -5.19
N MET A 108 6.50 9.40 -5.56
CA MET A 108 6.28 10.51 -4.64
C MET A 108 4.82 10.96 -4.72
N LEU A 109 4.09 10.84 -3.61
CA LEU A 109 2.79 11.46 -3.48
C LEU A 109 2.94 12.83 -2.82
N ARG A 110 2.45 13.88 -3.49
CA ARG A 110 2.36 15.24 -2.95
C ARG A 110 0.90 15.51 -2.58
N THR A 111 0.65 15.85 -1.31
CA THR A 111 -0.68 16.16 -0.77
C THR A 111 -0.85 17.65 -0.44
#